data_AF-A0A2H3L2V8-F1
#
_entry.id   AF-A0A2H3L2V8-F1
#
_cell.length_a   1.000
_cell.length_b   1.000
_cell.length_c   1.000
_cell.angle_alpha   90.00
_cell.angle_beta   90.00
_cell.angle_gamma   90.00
#
_symmetry.space_group_name_H-M   'P 1'
#
loop_
_entity.id
_entity.type
_entity.pdbx_description
1 polymer ?
#
loop_
_entity_poly.entity_id
_entity_poly.type
_entity_poly.pdbx_seq_one_letter_code
_entity_poly.pdbx_strand_id
1 'polypeptide(L)'
;MSIEEYGNESCIDSPALSGIDLLAVADGEADEATLAHVRTCPHCSQWVTRLRRMQTLLRQRLYRLECPSTEMLVDYCQGLLEPEEASVIRQHLEYCPHCRAEVTLLEASLMPNELAGHPSFYRWTLLP
;
A
#
# COMPACT_ATOMS: atom_id res chain seq x y z
N MET A 1 -25.42 16.19 11.33
CA MET A 1 -25.39 16.33 9.87
C MET A 1 -25.02 14.97 9.33
N SER A 2 -26.02 14.19 8.93
CA SER A 2 -25.90 12.75 8.70
C SER A 2 -25.30 12.45 7.32
N ILE A 3 -24.32 11.55 7.28
CA ILE A 3 -23.51 11.18 6.10
C ILE A 3 -24.30 10.28 5.11
N GLU A 4 -25.50 9.85 5.48
CA GLU A 4 -26.25 8.80 4.78
C GLU A 4 -27.03 9.27 3.53
N GLU A 5 -27.09 10.57 3.25
CA GLU A 5 -28.15 11.13 2.38
C GLU A 5 -27.69 11.76 1.05
N TYR A 6 -26.42 11.67 0.67
CA TYR A 6 -25.90 12.41 -0.49
C TYR A 6 -25.73 11.60 -1.78
N GLY A 7 -26.58 10.59 -2.03
CA GLY A 7 -26.34 9.68 -3.14
C GLY A 7 -27.47 9.07 -3.96
N ASN A 8 -28.72 9.36 -3.64
CA ASN A 8 -29.81 8.50 -4.08
C ASN A 8 -30.75 9.16 -5.09
N GLU A 9 -30.64 10.47 -5.35
CA GLU A 9 -31.71 11.20 -6.02
C GLU A 9 -31.69 11.13 -7.57
N SER A 10 -30.64 10.56 -8.17
CA SER A 10 -30.47 10.53 -9.65
C SER A 10 -30.11 9.15 -10.19
N CYS A 11 -30.33 8.10 -9.39
CA CYS A 11 -30.19 6.72 -9.84
C CYS A 11 -31.30 6.36 -10.84
N ILE A 12 -31.00 5.51 -11.83
CA ILE A 12 -31.99 5.08 -12.83
C ILE A 12 -32.94 4.00 -12.32
N ASP A 13 -32.54 3.27 -11.26
CA ASP A 13 -33.27 2.16 -10.68
C ASP A 13 -33.46 2.38 -9.18
N SER A 14 -34.64 2.02 -8.68
CA SER A 14 -34.98 2.09 -7.26
C SER A 14 -35.14 0.66 -6.72
N PRO A 15 -34.46 0.28 -5.62
CA PRO A 15 -33.66 1.14 -4.75
C PRO A 15 -32.28 1.43 -5.33
N ALA A 16 -31.75 2.64 -5.10
CA ALA A 16 -30.37 2.91 -5.47
C ALA A 16 -29.40 2.19 -4.54
N LEU A 17 -28.21 1.96 -5.09
CA LEU A 17 -27.07 1.46 -4.34
C LEU A 17 -26.68 2.44 -3.22
N SER A 18 -26.30 1.87 -2.08
CA SER A 18 -25.76 2.64 -0.96
C SER A 18 -24.33 3.13 -1.26
N GLY A 19 -23.85 4.08 -0.45
CA GLY A 19 -22.44 4.50 -0.53
C GLY A 19 -21.45 3.36 -0.28
N ILE A 20 -21.81 2.36 0.53
CA ILE A 20 -20.98 1.18 0.80
C ILE A 20 -20.90 0.29 -0.43
N ASP A 21 -22.02 0.08 -1.13
CA ASP A 21 -22.06 -0.74 -2.35
C ASP A 21 -21.20 -0.11 -3.46
N LEU A 22 -21.29 1.21 -3.63
CA LEU A 22 -20.47 1.94 -4.59
C LEU A 22 -18.97 1.88 -4.24
N LEU A 23 -18.62 1.88 -2.95
CA LEU A 23 -17.24 1.70 -2.49
C LEU A 23 -16.75 0.27 -2.78
N ALA A 24 -17.55 -0.75 -2.47
CA ALA A 24 -17.23 -2.14 -2.79
C ALA A 24 -16.99 -2.34 -4.30
N VAL A 25 -17.77 -1.66 -5.17
CA VAL A 25 -17.51 -1.68 -6.62
C VAL A 25 -16.19 -0.97 -6.96
N ALA A 26 -15.89 0.15 -6.31
CA ALA A 26 -14.64 0.88 -6.53
C ALA A 26 -13.42 0.02 -6.17
N ASP A 27 -13.50 -0.73 -5.07
CA ASP A 27 -12.46 -1.62 -4.55
C ASP A 27 -12.39 -2.99 -5.26
N GLY A 28 -13.42 -3.36 -6.03
CA GLY A 28 -13.47 -4.61 -6.78
C GLY A 28 -14.01 -5.80 -5.98
N GLU A 29 -14.73 -5.53 -4.89
CA GLU A 29 -15.25 -6.51 -3.92
C GLU A 29 -16.78 -6.69 -4.01
N ALA A 30 -17.45 -5.92 -4.88
CA ALA A 30 -18.91 -6.00 -5.05
C ALA A 30 -19.38 -7.29 -5.73
N ASP A 31 -20.62 -7.68 -5.43
CA ASP A 31 -21.29 -8.81 -6.08
C ASP A 31 -21.73 -8.49 -7.53
N GLU A 32 -22.12 -9.53 -8.27
CA GLU A 32 -22.48 -9.37 -9.69
C GLU A 32 -23.77 -8.55 -9.89
N ALA A 33 -24.70 -8.56 -8.94
CA ALA A 33 -25.93 -7.77 -9.01
C ALA A 33 -25.61 -6.27 -8.94
N THR A 34 -24.73 -5.88 -8.02
CA THR A 34 -24.25 -4.51 -7.85
C THR A 34 -23.43 -4.06 -9.06
N LEU A 35 -22.55 -4.94 -9.58
CA LEU A 35 -21.79 -4.66 -10.80
C LEU A 35 -22.71 -4.46 -12.01
N ALA A 36 -23.74 -5.30 -12.17
CA ALA A 36 -24.71 -5.19 -13.25
C ALA A 36 -25.44 -3.84 -13.22
N HIS A 37 -25.86 -3.39 -12.04
CA HIS A 37 -26.48 -2.08 -11.88
C HIS A 37 -25.54 -0.93 -12.26
N VAL A 38 -24.28 -0.95 -11.78
CA VAL A 38 -23.31 0.11 -12.12
C VAL A 38 -23.01 0.15 -13.63
N ARG A 39 -23.06 -1.00 -14.33
CA ARG A 39 -22.88 -1.05 -15.79
C ARG A 39 -24.05 -0.39 -16.53
N THR A 40 -25.26 -0.40 -15.99
CA THR A 40 -26.45 0.17 -16.63
C THR A 40 -26.75 1.60 -16.20
N CYS A 41 -26.42 1.98 -14.96
CA CYS A 41 -26.69 3.30 -14.40
C CYS A 41 -25.54 4.31 -14.64
N PRO A 42 -25.73 5.37 -15.46
CA PRO A 42 -24.70 6.37 -15.70
C PRO A 42 -24.29 7.15 -14.44
N HIS A 43 -25.24 7.40 -13.54
CA HIS A 43 -24.99 8.12 -12.29
C HIS A 43 -24.07 7.32 -11.35
N CYS A 44 -24.43 6.07 -11.06
CA CYS A 44 -23.61 5.20 -10.22
C CYS A 44 -22.24 4.90 -10.85
N SER A 45 -22.18 4.74 -12.18
CA SER A 45 -20.91 4.60 -12.92
C SER A 45 -19.99 5.82 -12.78
N GLN A 46 -20.54 7.02 -12.92
CA GLN A 46 -19.79 8.27 -12.73
C GLN A 46 -19.26 8.38 -11.30
N TRP A 47 -20.05 7.97 -10.31
CA TRP A 47 -19.63 8.01 -8.92
C TRP A 47 -18.50 7.04 -8.62
N VAL A 48 -18.64 5.76 -9.02
CA VAL A 48 -17.57 4.76 -8.89
C VAL A 48 -16.28 5.27 -9.56
N THR A 49 -16.39 5.91 -10.74
CA THR A 49 -15.24 6.52 -11.42
C THR A 49 -14.57 7.60 -10.56
N ARG A 50 -15.36 8.47 -9.91
CA ARG A 50 -14.85 9.50 -8.99
C ARG A 50 -14.17 8.89 -7.76
N LEU A 51 -14.76 7.84 -7.18
CA LEU A 51 -14.18 7.10 -6.05
C LEU A 51 -12.83 6.49 -6.43
N ARG A 52 -12.76 5.76 -7.55
CA ARG A 52 -11.51 5.15 -8.04
C ARG A 52 -10.42 6.19 -8.32
N ARG A 53 -10.79 7.35 -8.88
CA ARG A 53 -9.86 8.45 -9.09
C ARG A 53 -9.31 8.99 -7.77
N MET A 54 -10.18 9.21 -6.78
CA MET A 54 -9.78 9.67 -5.46
C MET A 54 -8.85 8.66 -4.78
N GLN A 55 -9.24 7.39 -4.74
CA GLN A 55 -8.43 6.30 -4.19
C GLN A 55 -7.04 6.23 -4.86
N THR A 56 -6.98 6.41 -6.18
CA THR A 56 -5.70 6.41 -6.90
C THR A 56 -4.81 7.58 -6.48
N LEU A 57 -5.38 8.78 -6.34
CA LEU A 57 -4.63 9.95 -5.87
C LEU A 57 -4.15 9.77 -4.42
N LEU A 58 -5.00 9.23 -3.55
CA LEU A 58 -4.63 8.93 -2.16
C LEU A 58 -3.53 7.88 -2.10
N ARG A 59 -3.66 6.79 -2.86
CA ARG A 59 -2.59 5.77 -2.96
C ARG A 59 -1.29 6.41 -3.43
N GLN A 60 -1.29 7.25 -4.47
CA GLN A 60 -0.08 7.92 -4.93
C GLN A 60 0.53 8.87 -3.91
N ARG A 61 -0.30 9.57 -3.12
CA ARG A 61 0.16 10.55 -2.12
C ARG A 61 0.63 9.90 -0.83
N LEU A 62 0.03 8.78 -0.46
CA LEU A 62 0.29 8.08 0.80
C LEU A 62 1.23 6.88 0.61
N TYR A 63 1.51 6.49 -0.64
CA TYR A 63 2.48 5.44 -0.95
C TYR A 63 3.83 5.82 -0.37
N ARG A 64 4.31 5.00 0.57
CA ARG A 64 5.60 5.17 1.24
C ARG A 64 5.79 6.52 1.95
N LEU A 65 4.71 7.23 2.31
CA LEU A 65 4.80 8.54 2.96
C LEU A 65 5.61 8.50 4.26
N GLU A 66 5.45 7.45 5.05
CA GLU A 66 6.17 7.22 6.31
C GLU A 66 7.33 6.23 6.17
N CYS A 67 7.62 5.79 4.94
CA CYS A 67 8.72 4.86 4.71
C CYS A 67 10.06 5.59 4.68
N PRO A 68 11.12 4.97 5.23
CA PRO A 68 12.49 5.42 4.98
C PRO A 68 12.77 5.52 3.47
N SER A 69 13.66 6.46 3.12
CA SER A 69 14.16 6.59 1.75
C SER A 69 14.94 5.33 1.35
N THR A 70 15.02 5.07 0.05
CA THR A 70 15.82 3.95 -0.46
C THR A 70 17.30 4.08 -0.08
N GLU A 71 17.85 5.29 -0.05
CA GLU A 71 19.23 5.56 0.41
C GLU A 71 19.43 5.10 1.86
N MET A 72 18.51 5.47 2.77
CA MET A 72 18.57 5.00 4.16
C MET A 72 18.47 3.46 4.27
N LEU A 73 17.66 2.83 3.42
CA LEU A 73 17.57 1.36 3.41
C LEU A 73 18.86 0.71 2.90
N VAL A 74 19.55 1.33 1.94
CA VAL A 74 20.88 0.88 1.47
C VAL A 74 21.91 1.02 2.59
N ASP A 75 21.98 2.18 3.24
CA ASP A 75 22.90 2.43 4.35
C ASP A 75 22.63 1.48 5.52
N TYR A 76 21.35 1.19 5.79
CA TYR A 76 20.95 0.18 6.76
C TYR A 76 21.49 -1.22 6.41
N CYS A 77 21.32 -1.68 5.17
CA CYS A 77 21.81 -2.99 4.72
C CYS A 77 23.34 -3.09 4.79
N GLN A 78 24.03 -1.98 4.52
CA GLN A 78 25.50 -1.91 4.56
C GLN A 78 26.05 -1.73 5.98
N GLY A 79 25.19 -1.47 6.97
CA GLY A 79 25.58 -1.21 8.36
C GLY A 79 26.27 0.15 8.55
N LEU A 80 25.93 1.13 7.71
CA LEU A 80 26.52 2.48 7.71
C LEU A 80 25.77 3.49 8.60
N LEU A 81 24.57 3.14 9.07
CA LEU A 81 23.77 4.01 9.92
C LEU A 81 24.23 3.97 11.38
N GLU A 82 24.04 5.09 12.08
CA GLU A 82 24.23 5.14 13.52
C GLU A 82 23.23 4.22 14.24
N PRO A 83 23.54 3.72 15.45
CA PRO A 83 22.70 2.75 16.15
C PRO A 83 21.25 3.20 16.36
N GLU A 84 21.03 4.49 16.58
CA GLU A 84 19.69 5.09 16.76
C GLU A 84 18.87 5.06 15.47
N GLU A 85 19.46 5.47 14.34
CA GLU A 85 18.82 5.47 13.02
C GLU A 85 18.51 4.03 12.55
N ALA A 86 19.46 3.12 12.77
CA ALA A 86 19.27 1.70 12.48
C ALA A 86 18.12 1.10 13.31
N SER A 87 17.91 1.56 14.55
CA SER A 87 16.79 1.12 15.39
C SER A 87 15.44 1.56 14.83
N VAL A 88 15.34 2.81 14.35
CA VAL A 88 14.13 3.35 13.73
C VAL A 88 13.73 2.55 12.49
N ILE A 89 14.71 2.24 11.62
CA ILE A 89 14.45 1.42 10.43
C ILE A 89 14.01 0.01 10.83
N ARG A 90 14.68 -0.60 11.82
CA ARG A 90 14.31 -1.94 12.30
C ARG A 90 12.87 -2.01 12.77
N GLN A 91 12.42 -1.02 13.54
CA GLN A 91 11.03 -0.89 13.98
C GLN A 91 10.09 -0.73 12.79
N HIS A 92 10.44 0.09 11.79
CA HIS A 92 9.62 0.26 10.59
C HIS A 92 9.45 -1.06 9.81
N LEU A 93 10.51 -1.87 9.72
CA LEU A 93 10.51 -3.16 9.02
C LEU A 93 9.60 -4.23 9.66
N GLU A 94 9.24 -4.07 10.94
CA GLU A 94 8.26 -4.95 11.62
C GLU A 94 6.87 -4.81 10.98
N TYR A 95 6.45 -3.57 10.67
CA TYR A 95 5.09 -3.26 10.24
C TYR A 95 4.95 -3.01 8.74
N CYS A 96 6.04 -2.64 8.05
CA CYS A 96 5.99 -2.29 6.63
C CYS A 96 6.45 -3.44 5.71
N PRO A 97 5.53 -4.14 5.02
CA PRO A 97 5.91 -5.20 4.08
C PRO A 97 6.67 -4.68 2.85
N HIS A 98 6.44 -3.42 2.43
CA HIS A 98 7.12 -2.83 1.27
C HIS A 98 8.62 -2.63 1.54
N CYS A 99 8.98 -1.99 2.66
CA CYS A 99 10.37 -1.79 3.03
C CYS A 99 11.08 -3.11 3.33
N ARG A 100 10.39 -4.10 3.92
CA ARG A 100 10.94 -5.44 4.12
C ARG A 100 11.27 -6.16 2.81
N ALA A 101 10.38 -6.09 1.83
CA ALA A 101 10.64 -6.63 0.50
C ALA A 101 11.82 -5.93 -0.19
N GLU A 102 11.93 -4.60 -0.04
CA GLU A 102 13.03 -3.81 -0.60
C GLU A 102 14.37 -4.16 0.05
N VAL A 103 14.45 -4.22 1.38
CA VAL A 103 15.66 -4.65 2.11
C VAL A 103 16.09 -6.06 1.67
N THR A 104 15.16 -6.99 1.55
CA THR A 104 15.45 -8.36 1.08
C THR A 104 16.10 -8.34 -0.32
N LEU A 105 15.61 -7.49 -1.22
CA LEU A 105 16.17 -7.32 -2.57
C LEU A 105 17.56 -6.68 -2.54
N LEU A 106 17.75 -5.65 -1.71
CA LEU A 106 19.03 -4.95 -1.55
C LEU A 106 20.10 -5.89 -0.98
N GLU A 107 19.78 -6.63 0.08
CA GLU A 107 20.67 -7.63 0.69
C GLU A 107 21.07 -8.72 -0.32
N ALA A 108 20.11 -9.22 -1.11
CA ALA A 108 20.40 -10.20 -2.15
C ALA A 108 21.36 -9.65 -3.24
N SER A 109 21.30 -8.36 -3.51
CA SER A 109 22.17 -7.68 -4.49
C SER A 109 23.56 -7.37 -3.94
N LEU A 110 23.70 -7.28 -2.62
CA LEU A 110 24.96 -7.04 -1.91
C LEU A 110 25.79 -8.32 -1.71
N MET A 111 25.19 -9.51 -1.91
CA MET A 111 25.93 -10.77 -1.90
C MET A 111 26.85 -10.82 -3.13
N PRO A 112 28.19 -10.78 -2.95
CA PRO A 112 29.12 -10.92 -4.07
C PRO A 112 29.07 -12.35 -4.58
N ASN A 113 29.00 -12.51 -5.90
CA ASN A 113 29.43 -13.74 -6.57
C ASN A 113 30.81 -14.16 -6.03
N GLU A 114 30.95 -15.41 -5.58
CA GLU A 114 31.95 -15.95 -4.62
C GLU A 114 33.45 -15.89 -4.99
N LEU A 115 33.99 -14.78 -5.52
CA LEU A 115 35.42 -14.66 -5.86
C LEU A 115 36.14 -13.44 -5.28
N ALA A 116 35.76 -12.99 -4.08
CA ALA A 116 36.62 -12.09 -3.30
C ALA A 116 36.46 -12.38 -1.81
N GLY A 117 37.33 -13.24 -1.28
CA GLY A 117 37.36 -13.58 0.14
C GLY A 117 37.70 -12.38 1.00
N HIS A 118 36.75 -11.94 1.83
CA HIS A 118 36.94 -11.31 3.13
C HIS A 118 35.76 -11.74 4.03
N PRO A 119 35.96 -12.00 5.33
CA PRO A 119 34.91 -12.53 6.19
C PRO A 119 33.96 -11.40 6.58
N SER A 120 32.80 -11.31 5.94
CA SER A 120 31.75 -10.39 6.35
C SER A 120 30.98 -10.95 7.55
N PHE A 121 30.94 -10.16 8.63
CA PHE A 121 30.40 -10.47 9.95
C PHE A 121 28.86 -10.45 10.01
N TYR A 122 28.16 -11.18 9.13
CA TYR A 122 26.70 -11.32 9.25
C TYR A 122 26.35 -12.58 10.03
N ARG A 123 26.46 -12.50 11.36
CA ARG A 123 25.83 -13.44 12.29
C ARG A 123 24.74 -12.69 13.05
N TRP A 124 23.56 -12.56 12.45
CA TRP A 124 22.35 -12.28 13.22
C TRP A 124 21.85 -13.60 13.82
N THR A 125 22.56 -14.08 14.84
CA THR A 125 21.98 -15.05 15.78
C THR A 125 21.65 -14.32 17.07
N LEU A 126 20.34 -14.21 17.31
CA LEU A 126 19.66 -14.38 18.60
C LEU A 126 20.08 -13.42 19.72
N LEU A 127 19.12 -12.71 20.31
CA LEU A 127 18.87 -12.73 21.75
C LEU A 127 17.62 -11.90 22.10
N PRO A 128 17.02 -12.18 23.26
CA PRO A 128 15.83 -13.01 23.48
C PRO A 128 14.48 -12.28 23.35
#